data_AF-A0AAW1M154-F1
#
_entry.id   AF-A0AAW1M154-F1
#
_cell.length_a   1.000
_cell.length_b   1.000
_cell.length_c   1.000
_cell.angle_alpha   90.00
_cell.angle_beta   90.00
_cell.angle_gamma   90.00
#
_symmetry.space_group_name_H-M   'P 1'
#
loop_
_entity.id
_entity.type
_entity.pdbx_description
1 polymer ?
#
loop_
_entity_poly.entity_id
_entity_poly.type
_entity_poly.pdbx_seq_one_letter_code
_entity_poly.pdbx_strand_id
1 'polypeptide(L)'
;MASYTETVLFLFVLSFAYELLSAHLCELDQTVDITAGNVRFDNSILFEESLYKREDYFKYNNQLHGCVCNLKTCIPKCCPKKHILINGKCEYYEEYVFTVNPPKGINLSDPTQIHFLVNRSCVGEAGIITAENIFGIYEHGYVELSFTNITDINDYCIEANEDPAHLILLVCLEIETNIVPLYNSIGMSFKNM
;
A
#
# COMPACT_ATOMS: atom_id res chain seq x y z
N MET A 1 6.15 19.98 52.54
CA MET A 1 5.81 18.56 52.28
C MET A 1 4.84 18.36 51.11
N ALA A 2 4.55 19.36 50.27
CA ALA A 2 3.65 19.23 49.10
C ALA A 2 4.37 18.95 47.76
N SER A 3 5.71 18.90 47.74
CA SER A 3 6.49 18.87 46.49
C SER A 3 6.74 17.47 45.93
N TYR A 4 6.58 16.40 46.72
CA TYR A 4 6.98 15.04 46.32
C TYR A 4 5.85 14.26 45.63
N THR A 5 4.59 14.59 45.89
CA THR A 5 3.44 13.87 45.34
C THR A 5 3.21 14.18 43.85
N GLU A 6 3.49 15.40 43.42
CA GLU A 6 3.32 15.80 42.01
C GLU A 6 4.39 15.18 41.09
N THR A 7 5.63 15.05 41.58
CA THR A 7 6.73 14.47 40.78
C THR A 7 6.52 12.97 40.55
N VAL A 8 6.00 12.26 41.56
CA VAL A 8 5.72 10.82 41.46
C VAL A 8 4.58 10.54 40.49
N LEU A 9 3.53 11.36 40.50
CA LEU A 9 2.41 11.25 39.56
C LEU A 9 2.87 11.47 38.10
N PHE A 10 3.72 12.47 37.87
CA PHE A 10 4.23 12.78 36.54
C PHE A 10 5.09 11.63 35.96
N LEU A 11 5.92 10.99 36.79
CA LEU A 11 6.71 9.81 36.40
C LEU A 11 5.82 8.60 36.10
N PHE A 12 4.74 8.39 36.86
CA PHE A 12 3.78 7.32 36.60
C PHE A 12 3.03 7.50 35.28
N VAL A 13 2.62 8.74 34.96
CA VAL A 13 1.96 9.07 33.68
C VAL A 13 2.93 8.89 32.50
N LEU A 14 4.20 9.28 32.64
CA LEU A 14 5.23 9.06 31.62
C LEU A 14 5.49 7.56 31.37
N SER A 15 5.54 6.74 32.43
CA SER A 15 5.70 5.28 32.31
C SER A 15 4.50 4.62 31.62
N PHE A 16 3.27 5.02 31.97
CA PHE A 16 2.05 4.48 31.34
C PHE A 16 1.91 4.93 29.87
N ALA A 17 2.34 6.14 29.54
CA ALA A 17 2.37 6.62 28.16
C ALA A 17 3.37 5.85 27.30
N TYR A 18 4.49 5.37 27.88
CA TYR A 18 5.49 4.57 27.18
C TYR A 18 4.98 3.16 26.80
N GLU A 19 4.12 2.55 27.62
CA GLU A 19 3.56 1.22 27.31
C GLU A 19 2.45 1.25 26.26
N LEU A 20 1.75 2.38 26.11
CA LEU A 20 0.72 2.56 25.08
C LEU A 20 1.30 2.87 23.71
N LEU A 21 2.58 3.20 23.62
CA LEU A 21 3.31 3.32 22.37
C LEU A 21 3.99 1.99 22.02
N SER A 22 3.20 0.91 21.97
CA SER A 22 3.61 -0.27 21.20
C SER A 22 3.54 0.14 19.73
N ALA A 23 4.57 0.86 19.28
CA ALA A 23 4.70 1.28 17.91
C ALA A 23 4.77 0.01 17.07
N HIS A 24 3.70 -0.26 16.33
CA HIS A 24 3.75 -1.27 15.28
C HIS A 24 4.90 -0.89 14.33
N LEU A 25 5.70 -1.89 13.94
CA LEU A 25 6.86 -1.66 13.07
C LEU A 25 6.43 -1.21 11.66
N CYS A 26 5.23 -1.59 11.26
CA CYS A 26 4.58 -1.23 10.00
C CYS A 26 3.05 -1.25 10.17
N GLU A 27 2.31 -0.76 9.17
CA GLU A 27 0.85 -0.81 9.18
C GLU A 27 0.35 -2.24 9.06
N LEU A 28 -0.81 -2.56 9.67
CA LEU A 28 -1.29 -3.95 9.75
C LEU A 28 -1.54 -4.60 8.39
N ASP A 29 -1.93 -3.84 7.39
CA ASP A 29 -2.14 -4.33 6.02
C ASP A 29 -0.84 -4.47 5.22
N GLN A 30 0.28 -3.95 5.75
CA GLN A 30 1.65 -4.24 5.30
C GLN A 30 2.25 -5.47 6.01
N THR A 31 1.43 -6.20 6.79
CA THR A 31 1.87 -7.41 7.48
C THR A 31 1.31 -8.69 6.87
N VAL A 32 2.06 -9.78 7.06
CA VAL A 32 1.57 -11.16 6.86
C VAL A 32 1.68 -11.93 8.18
N ASP A 33 0.77 -12.88 8.40
CA ASP A 33 0.81 -13.77 9.57
C ASP A 33 1.95 -14.79 9.38
N ILE A 34 3.02 -14.63 10.16
CA ILE A 34 4.20 -15.51 10.15
C ILE A 34 4.23 -16.45 11.36
N THR A 35 3.11 -16.61 12.08
CA THR A 35 3.03 -17.43 13.32
C THR A 35 3.43 -18.89 13.08
N ALA A 36 3.14 -19.42 11.89
CA ALA A 36 3.53 -20.77 11.48
C ALA A 36 4.97 -20.87 10.93
N GLY A 37 5.75 -19.80 10.95
CA GLY A 37 7.12 -19.75 10.44
C GLY A 37 8.13 -20.54 11.29
N ASN A 38 9.24 -20.93 10.67
CA ASN A 38 10.32 -21.65 11.35
C ASN A 38 11.25 -20.66 12.06
N VAL A 39 11.24 -20.67 13.39
CA VAL A 39 12.12 -19.83 14.22
C VAL A 39 13.54 -20.41 14.23
N ARG A 40 14.53 -19.59 13.89
CA ARG A 40 15.95 -19.93 13.89
C ARG A 40 16.64 -19.54 15.19
N PHE A 41 17.88 -20.00 15.37
CA PHE A 41 18.69 -19.74 16.58
C PHE A 41 18.97 -18.25 16.85
N ASP A 42 18.96 -17.42 15.81
CA ASP A 42 19.16 -15.97 15.88
C ASP A 42 17.85 -15.18 16.09
N ASN A 43 16.74 -15.86 16.39
CA ASN A 43 15.38 -15.31 16.46
C ASN A 43 14.86 -14.74 15.14
N SER A 44 15.48 -15.04 14.00
CA SER A 44 14.85 -14.81 12.69
C SER A 44 13.77 -15.87 12.43
N ILE A 45 12.80 -15.53 11.59
CA ILE A 45 11.69 -16.42 11.21
C ILE A 45 11.74 -16.64 9.71
N LEU A 46 11.88 -17.89 9.28
CA LEU A 46 11.71 -18.26 7.88
C LEU A 46 10.24 -18.60 7.61
N PHE A 47 9.59 -17.85 6.73
CA PHE A 47 8.20 -18.05 6.34
C PHE A 47 8.04 -17.78 4.84
N GLU A 48 7.46 -18.73 4.08
CA GLU A 48 7.25 -18.64 2.62
C GLU A 48 8.50 -18.12 1.88
N GLU A 49 9.65 -18.77 2.13
CA GLU A 49 10.96 -18.44 1.54
C GLU A 49 11.55 -17.08 1.93
N SER A 50 10.81 -16.27 2.71
CA SER A 50 11.24 -14.96 3.20
C SER A 50 11.81 -15.10 4.61
N LEU A 51 12.96 -14.45 4.86
CA LEU A 51 13.61 -14.44 6.17
C LEU A 51 13.33 -13.12 6.88
N TYR A 52 12.48 -13.16 7.90
CA TYR A 52 12.14 -12.01 8.75
C TYR A 52 13.13 -11.92 9.90
N LYS A 53 13.91 -10.85 9.98
CA LYS A 53 14.79 -10.58 11.14
C LYS A 53 13.97 -10.02 12.29
N ARG A 54 14.59 -9.84 13.46
CA ARG A 54 13.88 -9.40 14.66
C ARG A 54 13.17 -8.05 14.48
N GLU A 55 13.77 -7.18 13.68
CA GLU A 55 13.28 -5.85 13.29
C GLU A 55 12.16 -5.88 12.25
N ASP A 56 11.87 -7.03 11.64
CA ASP A 56 10.86 -7.18 10.58
C ASP A 56 9.54 -7.76 11.09
N TYR A 57 9.40 -8.02 12.39
CA TYR A 57 8.16 -8.59 12.92
C TYR A 57 7.85 -8.16 14.36
N PHE A 58 6.56 -8.16 14.68
CA PHE A 58 6.04 -7.87 16.01
C PHE A 58 4.92 -8.83 16.39
N LYS A 59 4.58 -8.85 17.69
CA LYS A 59 3.47 -9.66 18.20
C LYS A 59 2.27 -8.76 18.43
N TYR A 60 1.14 -9.10 17.82
CA TYR A 60 -0.13 -8.38 17.97
C TYR A 60 -1.26 -9.41 18.08
N ASN A 61 -2.18 -9.24 19.04
CA ASN A 61 -3.29 -10.17 19.28
C ASN A 61 -2.89 -11.66 19.33
N ASN A 62 -1.77 -11.97 20.01
CA ASN A 62 -1.18 -13.32 20.09
C ASN A 62 -0.69 -13.95 18.77
N GLN A 63 -0.66 -13.20 17.67
CA GLN A 63 -0.08 -13.62 16.40
C GLN A 63 1.25 -12.90 16.15
N LEU A 64 2.13 -13.54 15.37
CA LEU A 64 3.35 -12.92 14.86
C LEU A 64 3.06 -12.33 13.48
N HIS A 65 3.25 -11.02 13.36
CA HIS A 65 3.04 -10.26 12.14
C HIS A 65 4.39 -9.84 11.56
N GLY A 66 4.69 -10.28 10.35
CA GLY A 66 5.90 -9.89 9.61
C GLY A 66 5.62 -8.73 8.66
N CYS A 67 6.41 -7.66 8.72
CA CYS A 67 6.37 -6.49 7.84
C CYS A 67 6.92 -6.85 6.46
N VAL A 68 6.07 -7.41 5.60
CA VAL A 68 6.48 -7.93 4.29
C VAL A 68 7.03 -6.83 3.37
N CYS A 69 6.58 -5.59 3.53
CA CYS A 69 7.03 -4.44 2.73
C CYS A 69 8.48 -4.00 3.01
N ASN A 70 9.08 -4.47 4.12
CA ASN A 70 10.52 -4.28 4.38
C ASN A 70 11.39 -5.24 3.56
N LEU A 71 10.80 -6.37 3.13
CA LEU A 71 11.49 -7.44 2.41
C LEU A 71 11.16 -7.46 0.91
N LYS A 72 9.96 -7.02 0.54
CA LYS A 72 9.41 -7.03 -0.81
C LYS A 72 8.89 -5.66 -1.19
N THR A 73 8.82 -5.37 -2.49
CA THR A 73 8.15 -4.16 -2.96
C THR A 73 6.64 -4.33 -2.81
N CYS A 74 6.06 -3.57 -1.89
CA CYS A 74 4.62 -3.53 -1.72
C CYS A 74 3.98 -2.62 -2.76
N ILE A 75 2.90 -3.09 -3.39
CA ILE A 75 2.19 -2.37 -4.43
C ILE A 75 0.69 -2.34 -4.09
N PRO A 76 0.06 -1.16 -4.04
CA PRO A 76 -1.34 -1.00 -3.67
C PRO A 76 -2.24 -1.43 -4.82
N LYS A 77 -3.16 -2.35 -4.53
CA LYS A 77 -4.24 -2.76 -5.43
C LYS A 77 -5.50 -1.96 -5.15
N CYS A 78 -6.13 -1.48 -6.22
CA CYS A 78 -7.38 -0.75 -6.10
C CYS A 78 -8.53 -1.64 -5.65
N CYS A 79 -8.56 -2.89 -6.14
CA CYS A 79 -9.61 -3.84 -5.82
C CYS A 79 -9.16 -4.96 -4.87
N PRO A 80 -10.11 -5.62 -4.18
CA PRO A 80 -9.81 -6.79 -3.37
C PRO A 80 -9.19 -7.93 -4.18
N LYS A 81 -8.72 -8.98 -3.49
CA LYS A 81 -8.24 -10.20 -4.16
C LYS A 81 -9.31 -10.76 -5.10
N LYS A 82 -8.89 -11.25 -6.28
CA LYS A 82 -9.76 -11.80 -7.33
C LYS A 82 -10.82 -10.80 -7.85
N HIS A 83 -10.52 -9.52 -7.82
CA HIS A 83 -11.35 -8.48 -8.43
C HIS A 83 -10.49 -7.60 -9.35
N ILE A 84 -11.13 -7.04 -10.37
CA ILE A 84 -10.55 -6.07 -11.31
C ILE A 84 -11.48 -4.86 -11.43
N LEU A 85 -10.98 -3.75 -11.97
CA LEU A 85 -11.77 -2.53 -12.11
C LEU A 85 -12.47 -2.50 -13.46
N ILE A 86 -13.80 -2.64 -13.48
CA ILE A 86 -14.63 -2.55 -14.67
C ILE A 86 -15.60 -1.38 -14.51
N ASN A 87 -15.56 -0.41 -15.43
CA ASN A 87 -16.41 0.78 -15.38
C ASN A 87 -16.38 1.51 -14.01
N GLY A 88 -15.19 1.57 -13.40
CA GLY A 88 -14.97 2.21 -12.10
C GLY A 88 -15.47 1.40 -10.89
N LYS A 89 -15.83 0.12 -11.07
CA LYS A 89 -16.27 -0.77 -9.99
C LYS A 89 -15.41 -2.03 -9.91
N CYS A 90 -15.18 -2.51 -8.70
CA CYS A 90 -14.47 -3.77 -8.50
C CYS A 90 -15.41 -4.94 -8.74
N GLU A 91 -15.15 -5.69 -9.81
CA GLU A 91 -15.94 -6.86 -10.22
C GLU A 91 -15.11 -8.13 -10.05
N TYR A 92 -15.77 -9.23 -9.68
CA TYR A 92 -15.12 -10.51 -9.40
C TYR A 92 -14.56 -11.16 -10.66
N TYR A 93 -13.35 -11.71 -10.58
CA TYR A 93 -12.64 -12.35 -11.69
C TYR A 93 -11.77 -13.52 -11.18
N GLU A 94 -12.18 -14.77 -11.44
CA GLU A 94 -11.56 -15.98 -10.86
C GLU A 94 -10.17 -16.30 -11.42
N GLU A 95 -9.97 -16.12 -12.73
CA GLU A 95 -8.73 -16.48 -13.43
C GLU A 95 -7.72 -15.33 -13.44
N TYR A 96 -7.74 -14.50 -12.40
CA TYR A 96 -6.89 -13.33 -12.33
C TYR A 96 -5.46 -13.71 -11.91
N VAL A 97 -4.57 -13.85 -12.88
CA VAL A 97 -3.13 -13.77 -12.66
C VAL A 97 -2.68 -12.39 -13.12
N PHE A 98 -2.05 -11.63 -12.24
CA PHE A 98 -1.47 -10.33 -12.58
C PHE A 98 -0.25 -10.55 -13.48
N THR A 99 -0.47 -10.81 -14.77
CA THR A 99 0.59 -11.08 -15.74
C THR A 99 1.08 -9.81 -16.44
N VAL A 100 0.49 -8.66 -16.11
CA VAL A 100 0.81 -7.40 -16.75
C VAL A 100 1.90 -6.70 -15.97
N ASN A 101 3.04 -6.55 -16.62
CA ASN A 101 4.14 -5.76 -16.08
C ASN A 101 4.01 -4.30 -16.51
N PRO A 102 4.43 -3.35 -15.66
CA PRO A 102 4.58 -1.97 -16.09
C PRO A 102 5.58 -1.91 -17.26
N PRO A 103 5.46 -0.90 -18.14
CA PRO A 103 6.40 -0.70 -19.25
C PRO A 103 7.87 -0.60 -18.80
N LYS A 104 8.10 -0.11 -17.57
CA LYS A 104 9.42 0.03 -16.94
C LYS A 104 9.37 -0.37 -15.47
N GLY A 105 10.48 -0.91 -14.98
CA GLY A 105 10.73 -1.16 -13.56
C GLY A 105 10.53 -2.62 -13.15
N ILE A 106 9.87 -2.87 -12.01
CA ILE A 106 9.77 -4.19 -11.39
C ILE A 106 8.86 -5.15 -12.17
N ASN A 107 9.14 -6.45 -12.06
CA ASN A 107 8.31 -7.50 -12.62
C ASN A 107 7.16 -7.85 -11.66
N LEU A 108 5.95 -7.36 -11.95
CA LEU A 108 4.74 -7.64 -11.18
C LEU A 108 4.28 -9.11 -11.27
N SER A 109 4.90 -9.91 -12.13
CA SER A 109 4.64 -11.35 -12.21
C SER A 109 5.53 -12.19 -11.28
N ASP A 110 6.53 -11.58 -10.60
CA ASP A 110 7.44 -12.28 -9.70
C ASP A 110 7.00 -12.16 -8.23
N PRO A 111 6.35 -13.19 -7.64
CA PRO A 111 5.86 -13.14 -6.26
C PRO A 111 6.97 -13.12 -5.20
N THR A 112 8.23 -13.36 -5.59
CA THR A 112 9.37 -13.24 -4.69
C THR A 112 9.77 -11.79 -4.45
N GLN A 113 9.51 -10.91 -5.43
CA GLN A 113 9.91 -9.50 -5.39
C GLN A 113 8.81 -8.57 -4.88
N ILE A 114 7.54 -8.99 -5.01
CA ILE A 114 6.39 -8.10 -4.77
C ILE A 114 5.45 -8.63 -3.70
N HIS A 115 4.69 -7.71 -3.11
CA HIS A 115 3.52 -8.02 -2.30
C HIS A 115 2.39 -7.06 -2.64
N PHE A 116 1.19 -7.57 -2.91
CA PHE A 116 0.05 -6.71 -3.21
C PHE A 116 -0.68 -6.30 -1.93
N LEU A 117 -0.74 -5.00 -1.65
CA LEU A 117 -1.57 -4.43 -0.59
C LEU A 117 -2.99 -4.31 -1.11
N VAL A 118 -3.93 -5.05 -0.53
CA VAL A 118 -5.33 -5.07 -0.99
C VAL A 118 -6.19 -4.13 -0.18
N ASN A 119 -7.26 -3.62 -0.80
CA ASN A 119 -8.22 -2.67 -0.20
C ASN A 119 -7.64 -1.26 0.06
N ARG A 120 -6.62 -0.84 -0.70
CA ARG A 120 -6.09 0.54 -0.68
C ARG A 120 -6.71 1.34 -1.82
N SER A 121 -8.02 1.56 -1.77
CA SER A 121 -8.71 2.39 -2.75
C SER A 121 -8.57 3.88 -2.39
N CYS A 122 -8.47 4.75 -3.40
CA CYS A 122 -8.46 6.19 -3.18
C CYS A 122 -9.70 6.66 -2.41
N VAL A 123 -9.49 7.46 -1.36
CA VAL A 123 -10.56 8.13 -0.63
C VAL A 123 -10.91 9.42 -1.38
N GLY A 124 -11.74 9.34 -2.41
CA GLY A 124 -12.18 10.50 -3.19
C GLY A 124 -12.14 10.30 -4.69
N GLU A 125 -11.88 11.39 -5.42
CA GLU A 125 -11.70 11.34 -6.87
C GLU A 125 -10.34 10.72 -7.21
N ALA A 126 -10.31 9.95 -8.30
CA ALA A 126 -9.09 9.36 -8.81
C ALA A 126 -8.93 9.68 -10.30
N GLY A 127 -7.73 10.10 -10.69
CA GLY A 127 -7.35 10.18 -12.09
C GLY A 127 -6.93 8.79 -12.59
N ILE A 128 -7.48 8.36 -13.72
CA ILE A 128 -7.10 7.09 -14.35
C ILE A 128 -5.99 7.36 -15.38
N ILE A 129 -4.86 6.68 -15.24
CA ILE A 129 -3.75 6.68 -16.18
C ILE A 129 -3.63 5.27 -16.78
N THR A 130 -3.78 5.15 -18.09
CA THR A 130 -3.63 3.88 -18.80
C THR A 130 -2.17 3.61 -19.19
N ALA A 131 -1.72 2.37 -19.04
CA ALA A 131 -0.34 1.97 -19.32
C ALA A 131 -0.09 1.77 -20.82
N GLU A 132 0.12 2.85 -21.56
CA GLU A 132 0.64 2.78 -22.94
C GLU A 132 2.01 3.47 -23.08
N ASN A 133 2.90 3.31 -22.07
CA ASN A 133 4.26 3.91 -21.93
C ASN A 133 4.39 5.13 -21.01
N ILE A 134 3.34 5.47 -20.26
CA ILE A 134 3.31 6.74 -19.51
C ILE A 134 3.95 6.60 -18.13
N PHE A 135 4.03 5.39 -17.57
CA PHE A 135 4.55 5.16 -16.23
C PHE A 135 5.44 3.93 -16.06
N GLY A 136 6.29 3.98 -15.03
CA GLY A 136 7.09 2.86 -14.52
C GLY A 136 6.90 2.70 -13.01
N ILE A 137 6.99 1.47 -12.51
CA ILE A 137 6.90 1.17 -11.08
C ILE A 137 8.22 0.57 -10.64
N TYR A 138 8.85 1.12 -9.62
CA TYR A 138 10.17 0.72 -9.16
C TYR A 138 10.11 0.18 -7.72
N GLU A 139 11.28 -0.10 -7.16
CA GLU A 139 11.43 -0.56 -5.78
C GLU A 139 10.73 0.38 -4.78
N HIS A 140 10.30 -0.19 -3.66
CA HIS A 140 9.54 0.51 -2.60
C HIS A 140 8.21 1.13 -3.06
N GLY A 141 7.72 0.79 -4.25
CA GLY A 141 6.43 1.29 -4.75
C GLY A 141 6.51 2.70 -5.30
N TYR A 142 7.70 3.18 -5.64
CA TYR A 142 7.86 4.45 -6.36
C TYR A 142 7.27 4.35 -7.78
N VAL A 143 6.49 5.35 -8.18
CA VAL A 143 5.94 5.44 -9.54
C VAL A 143 6.50 6.66 -10.25
N GLU A 144 7.10 6.44 -11.41
CA GLU A 144 7.55 7.49 -12.33
C GLU A 144 6.48 7.69 -13.40
N LEU A 145 5.99 8.91 -13.55
CA LEU A 145 5.15 9.32 -14.68
C LEU A 145 5.97 10.20 -15.62
N SER A 146 5.51 10.36 -16.86
CA SER A 146 6.18 11.24 -17.84
C SER A 146 6.24 12.72 -17.42
N PHE A 147 5.43 13.15 -16.45
CA PHE A 147 5.27 14.55 -16.04
C PHE A 147 5.44 14.81 -14.54
N THR A 148 5.45 13.76 -13.71
CA THR A 148 5.62 13.87 -12.25
C THR A 148 6.01 12.52 -11.68
N ASN A 149 6.36 12.47 -10.39
CA ASN A 149 6.64 11.23 -9.69
C ASN A 149 5.71 11.09 -8.48
N ILE A 150 5.35 9.86 -8.14
CA ILE A 150 4.56 9.52 -6.96
C ILE A 150 5.45 8.69 -6.04
N THR A 151 5.72 9.22 -4.86
CA THR A 151 6.59 8.60 -3.86
C THR A 151 5.83 7.97 -2.71
N ASP A 152 4.61 8.42 -2.42
CA ASP A 152 3.77 7.83 -1.39
C ASP A 152 2.90 6.73 -2.00
N ILE A 153 2.95 5.55 -1.39
CA ILE A 153 2.15 4.39 -1.77
C ILE A 153 0.64 4.59 -1.53
N ASN A 154 0.27 5.62 -0.76
CA ASN A 154 -1.14 5.97 -0.51
C ASN A 154 -1.75 6.84 -1.61
N ASP A 155 -0.92 7.46 -2.43
CA ASP A 155 -1.38 8.41 -3.46
C ASP A 155 -1.79 7.69 -4.75
N TYR A 156 -1.69 6.36 -4.80
CA TYR A 156 -2.09 5.60 -5.97
C TYR A 156 -2.49 4.17 -5.64
N CYS A 157 -3.14 3.53 -6.61
CA CYS A 157 -3.30 2.09 -6.67
C CYS A 157 -3.23 1.61 -8.11
N ILE A 158 -2.92 0.33 -8.31
CA ILE A 158 -2.93 -0.31 -9.64
C ILE A 158 -4.03 -1.36 -9.72
N GLU A 159 -4.52 -1.59 -10.93
CA GLU A 159 -5.44 -2.67 -11.22
C GLU A 159 -5.38 -3.09 -12.69
N ALA A 160 -6.00 -4.22 -13.04
CA ALA A 160 -6.37 -4.49 -14.42
C ALA A 160 -7.73 -3.84 -14.78
N ASN A 161 -7.94 -3.57 -16.07
CA ASN A 161 -9.23 -3.13 -16.60
C ASN A 161 -9.98 -4.32 -17.25
N GLU A 162 -11.07 -4.05 -17.99
CA GLU A 162 -11.84 -5.01 -18.79
C GLU A 162 -10.98 -5.91 -19.68
N ASP A 163 -9.88 -5.38 -20.21
CA ASP A 163 -8.83 -6.19 -20.80
C ASP A 163 -7.78 -6.50 -19.73
N PRO A 164 -7.71 -7.76 -19.24
CA PRO A 164 -6.76 -8.14 -18.19
C PRO A 164 -5.30 -8.05 -18.64
N ALA A 165 -5.02 -7.83 -19.93
CA ALA A 165 -3.69 -7.53 -20.44
C ALA A 165 -3.26 -6.07 -20.24
N HIS A 166 -4.16 -5.19 -19.78
CA HIS A 166 -3.87 -3.77 -19.58
C HIS A 166 -3.83 -3.40 -18.10
N LEU A 167 -2.71 -2.82 -17.71
CA LEU A 167 -2.49 -2.23 -16.39
C LEU A 167 -3.03 -0.81 -16.37
N ILE A 168 -3.79 -0.48 -15.34
CA ILE A 168 -4.20 0.89 -15.04
C ILE A 168 -3.56 1.34 -13.72
N LEU A 169 -3.19 2.61 -13.69
CA LEU A 169 -2.75 3.31 -12.49
C LEU A 169 -3.83 4.33 -12.13
N LEU A 170 -4.40 4.22 -10.93
CA LEU A 170 -5.30 5.22 -10.38
C LEU A 170 -4.49 6.09 -9.44
N VAL A 171 -4.43 7.39 -9.72
CA VAL A 171 -3.78 8.38 -8.87
C VAL A 171 -4.85 9.07 -8.04
N CYS A 172 -4.71 9.02 -6.73
CA CYS A 172 -5.64 9.65 -5.79
C CYS A 172 -5.46 11.16 -5.86
N LEU A 173 -6.55 11.88 -6.13
CA LEU A 173 -6.53 13.33 -6.13
C LEU A 173 -6.88 13.81 -4.72
N GLU A 174 -5.98 14.55 -4.09
CA GLU A 174 -6.35 15.29 -2.89
C GLU A 174 -7.44 16.28 -3.27
N ILE A 175 -8.66 16.03 -2.80
CA ILE A 175 -9.70 17.04 -2.83
C ILE A 175 -9.27 18.06 -1.79
N GLU A 176 -8.62 19.16 -2.20
CA GLU A 176 -8.46 20.31 -1.33
C GLU A 176 -9.87 20.74 -0.89
N THR A 177 -10.31 20.37 0.31
CA THR A 177 -11.66 20.68 0.81
C THR A 177 -11.86 22.18 1.10
N ASN A 178 -11.05 23.06 0.51
CA ASN A 178 -11.15 24.52 0.58
C ASN A 178 -11.38 25.20 -0.77
N ILE A 179 -11.72 24.47 -1.84
CA ILE A 179 -12.11 25.12 -3.10
C ILE A 179 -13.62 25.37 -3.12
N VAL A 180 -13.98 26.64 -2.93
CA VAL A 180 -15.25 27.23 -3.40
C VAL A 180 -15.49 26.76 -4.84
N PRO A 181 -16.71 26.33 -5.22
CA PRO A 181 -16.96 25.72 -6.52
C PRO A 181 -16.67 26.73 -7.65
N LEU A 182 -15.56 26.53 -8.37
CA LEU A 182 -15.36 27.11 -9.68
C LEU A 182 -16.02 26.21 -10.71
N TYR A 183 -17.33 26.38 -10.82
CA TYR A 183 -18.04 26.09 -12.07
C TYR A 183 -17.36 26.89 -13.18
N ASN A 184 -16.56 26.23 -14.01
CA ASN A 184 -16.35 26.52 -15.43
C ASN A 184 -15.52 25.39 -16.04
N SER A 185 -16.19 24.26 -16.26
CA SER A 185 -15.72 23.19 -17.12
C SER A 185 -15.59 23.72 -18.56
N ILE A 186 -14.36 23.84 -19.05
CA ILE A 186 -14.12 23.90 -20.49
C ILE A 186 -14.35 22.47 -21.01
N GLY A 187 -15.52 22.26 -21.63
CA GLY A 187 -15.78 21.05 -22.39
C GLY A 187 -14.87 20.98 -23.61
N MET A 188 -13.93 20.04 -23.62
CA MET A 188 -13.31 19.58 -24.86
C MET A 188 -14.24 18.55 -25.51
N SER A 189 -15.05 19.01 -26.46
CA SER A 189 -15.74 18.16 -27.43
C SER A 189 -14.75 17.75 -28.51
N PHE A 190 -14.38 16.47 -28.57
CA PHE A 190 -13.77 15.91 -29.78
C PHE A 190 -14.83 15.87 -30.88
N LYS A 191 -14.59 16.61 -31.97
CA LYS A 191 -15.28 16.44 -33.25
C LYS A 191 -14.38 15.56 -34.13
N ASN A 192 -14.89 14.39 -34.50
CA ASN A 192 -14.29 13.54 -35.53
C ASN A 192 -14.26 14.29 -36.88
N MET A 193 -13.11 14.26 -37.54
CA MET A 193 -12.96 14.37 -38.99
C MET A 193 -12.14 13.19 -39.48
#